data_AF-A0A498GHD8-F1
#
_entry.id   AF-A0A498GHD8-F1
#
_cell.length_a   1.000
_cell.length_b   1.000
_cell.length_c   1.000
_cell.angle_alpha   90.00
_cell.angle_beta   90.00
_cell.angle_gamma   90.00
#
_symmetry.space_group_name_H-M   'P 1'
#
loop_
_entity.id
_entity.type
_entity.pdbx_description
1 polymer ?
#
loop_
_entity_poly.entity_id
_entity_poly.type
_entity_poly.pdbx_seq_one_letter_code
_entity_poly.pdbx_strand_id
1 'polypeptide(L)'
;MAPDSEFAFELSVCQWAERAWSPSDDAAVLVARQLGTKHRRWDTIVLECDPDGLRERATFGPDAFDSDLLHVLRHAPADWTYYREALPDPGYPWRYVRESIHEAADRDAIETRKRGNRIEIRRVRPYPDWLRRVIAIENKPDLTASAARNLVPQLQRDIALSLADEVWVATAATDERVEPILLADLPAAAGVLTVDPEAGTAEAVWQPRSLSVDDPGTRILDRPTDDTSAARFEYVDPDWKQERRLTIAERAYARGWRAYADTMRPDCRHFQLTAGETGVYPYCAAKDCLPTAAECRGQCPSYEPEPPAWRSMDWPLDGGPGQAIRRLLARRRRRQRPGLSE
;
A
#
# COMPACT_ATOMS: atom_id res chain seq x y z
N MET A 1 19.92 -1.54 -18.48
CA MET A 1 20.25 -2.85 -17.89
C MET A 1 19.07 -3.25 -17.00
N ALA A 2 18.49 -4.45 -17.14
CA ALA A 2 17.37 -4.86 -16.28
C ALA A 2 17.83 -4.81 -14.81
N PRO A 3 16.99 -4.35 -13.87
CA PRO A 3 17.41 -4.22 -12.49
C PRO A 3 17.77 -5.59 -11.92
N ASP A 4 18.85 -5.64 -11.12
CA ASP A 4 19.44 -6.88 -10.60
C ASP A 4 18.49 -7.71 -9.68
N SER A 5 17.28 -7.23 -9.40
CA SER A 5 16.23 -7.99 -8.70
C SER A 5 14.81 -7.43 -8.92
N GLU A 6 13.79 -8.27 -8.76
CA GLU A 6 12.36 -7.87 -8.71
C GLU A 6 12.13 -6.78 -7.65
N PHE A 7 12.82 -6.86 -6.52
CA PHE A 7 12.71 -5.84 -5.47
C PHE A 7 13.26 -4.48 -5.90
N ALA A 8 14.38 -4.42 -6.64
CA ALA A 8 14.92 -3.18 -7.17
C ALA A 8 13.97 -2.55 -8.21
N PHE A 9 13.34 -3.37 -9.05
CA PHE A 9 12.31 -2.92 -9.98
C PHE A 9 11.09 -2.36 -9.23
N GLU A 10 10.58 -3.07 -8.21
CA GLU A 10 9.45 -2.59 -7.40
C GLU A 10 9.71 -1.22 -6.76
N LEU A 11 10.91 -1.01 -6.22
CA LEU A 11 11.27 0.29 -5.65
C LEU A 11 11.28 1.38 -6.72
N SER A 12 11.79 1.07 -7.91
CA SER A 12 11.84 2.01 -9.04
C SER A 12 10.44 2.38 -9.54
N VAL A 13 9.51 1.43 -9.60
CA VAL A 13 8.09 1.70 -9.91
C VAL A 13 7.45 2.58 -8.83
N CYS A 14 7.63 2.26 -7.56
CA CYS A 14 7.10 3.08 -6.46
C CYS A 14 7.66 4.52 -6.48
N GLN A 15 8.95 4.64 -6.79
CA GLN A 15 9.68 5.89 -6.89
C GLN A 15 9.16 6.76 -8.04
N TRP A 16 8.99 6.17 -9.22
CA TRP A 16 8.39 6.82 -10.37
C TRP A 16 6.96 7.26 -10.06
N ALA A 17 6.12 6.36 -9.53
CA ALA A 17 4.73 6.67 -9.21
C ALA A 17 4.61 7.83 -8.22
N GLU A 18 5.46 7.89 -7.18
CA GLU A 18 5.41 9.00 -6.21
C GLU A 18 5.81 10.35 -6.84
N ARG A 19 6.64 10.34 -7.89
CA ARG A 19 7.17 11.57 -8.52
C ARG A 19 6.36 12.04 -9.72
N ALA A 20 5.84 11.10 -10.50
CA ALA A 20 5.43 11.34 -11.88
C ALA A 20 4.09 10.67 -12.25
N TRP A 21 3.43 9.97 -11.31
CA TRP A 21 2.06 9.52 -11.55
C TRP A 21 1.19 10.75 -11.85
N SER A 22 0.47 10.71 -12.96
CA SER A 22 -0.40 11.79 -13.41
C SER A 22 -1.85 11.40 -13.09
N PRO A 23 -2.42 11.88 -11.96
CA PRO A 23 -3.79 11.56 -11.60
C PRO A 23 -4.79 12.14 -12.61
N SER A 24 -6.01 11.59 -12.64
CA SER A 24 -7.05 12.06 -13.57
C SER A 24 -7.61 13.45 -13.25
N ASP A 25 -7.35 13.99 -12.06
CA ASP A 25 -7.80 15.31 -11.58
C ASP A 25 -6.76 15.89 -10.61
N ASP A 26 -7.11 16.89 -9.81
CA ASP A 26 -6.29 17.53 -8.77
C ASP A 26 -5.90 16.64 -7.56
N ALA A 27 -6.03 15.32 -7.70
CA ALA A 27 -5.90 14.37 -6.60
C ALA A 27 -4.48 14.36 -5.99
N ALA A 28 -4.43 14.21 -4.67
CA ALA A 28 -3.19 13.91 -3.97
C ALA A 28 -2.81 12.44 -4.16
N VAL A 29 -1.54 12.15 -4.43
CA VAL A 29 -1.07 10.79 -4.71
C VAL A 29 -0.37 10.17 -3.49
N LEU A 30 -0.80 8.97 -3.10
CA LEU A 30 -0.09 8.14 -2.12
C LEU A 30 0.36 6.83 -2.76
N VAL A 31 1.63 6.47 -2.55
CA VAL A 31 2.18 5.22 -3.06
C VAL A 31 2.52 4.27 -1.94
N ALA A 32 2.09 3.02 -2.09
CA ALA A 32 2.39 1.95 -1.17
C ALA A 32 2.82 0.68 -1.88
N ARG A 33 3.51 -0.19 -1.14
CA ARG A 33 4.14 -1.39 -1.69
C ARG A 33 3.69 -2.63 -0.95
N GLN A 34 3.50 -3.73 -1.68
CA GLN A 34 3.24 -5.06 -1.15
C GLN A 34 2.04 -5.05 -0.17
N LEU A 35 0.89 -4.63 -0.70
CA LEU A 35 -0.37 -4.47 0.03
C LEU A 35 -1.52 -5.17 -0.66
N GLY A 36 -2.57 -5.44 0.09
CA GLY A 36 -3.79 -6.06 -0.43
C GLY A 36 -4.58 -6.73 0.67
N THR A 37 -5.35 -7.75 0.35
CA THR A 37 -6.14 -8.52 1.32
C THR A 37 -5.38 -9.74 1.82
N LYS A 38 -6.01 -10.55 2.70
CA LYS A 38 -5.47 -11.86 3.10
C LYS A 38 -5.24 -12.80 1.91
N HIS A 39 -6.02 -12.64 0.83
CA HIS A 39 -6.05 -13.58 -0.29
C HIS A 39 -5.31 -13.07 -1.53
N ARG A 40 -4.91 -11.80 -1.55
CA ARG A 40 -4.42 -11.13 -2.75
C ARG A 40 -3.52 -9.95 -2.37
N ARG A 41 -2.31 -9.87 -2.92
CA ARG A 41 -1.33 -8.81 -2.62
C ARG A 41 -0.78 -8.24 -3.92
N TRP A 42 -0.90 -6.93 -4.09
CA TRP A 42 -0.35 -6.17 -5.20
C TRP A 42 1.05 -5.66 -4.87
N ASP A 43 1.91 -5.63 -5.88
CA ASP A 43 3.29 -5.20 -5.73
C ASP A 43 3.37 -3.70 -5.44
N THR A 44 2.66 -2.88 -6.23
CA THR A 44 2.54 -1.43 -6.03
C THR A 44 1.07 -1.01 -6.04
N ILE A 45 0.71 -0.13 -5.12
CA ILE A 45 -0.60 0.51 -5.05
C ILE A 45 -0.40 2.01 -5.13
N VAL A 46 -1.12 2.66 -6.03
CA VAL A 46 -1.24 4.12 -6.09
C VAL A 46 -2.65 4.49 -5.67
N LEU A 47 -2.77 5.40 -4.71
CA LEU A 47 -4.05 5.99 -4.33
C LEU A 47 -4.14 7.39 -4.87
N GLU A 48 -5.25 7.69 -5.51
CA GLU A 48 -5.65 9.06 -5.81
C GLU A 48 -6.64 9.49 -4.72
N CYS A 49 -6.29 10.55 -4.01
CA CYS A 49 -6.98 10.99 -2.80
C CYS A 49 -7.54 12.39 -3.00
N ASP A 50 -8.67 12.68 -2.35
CA ASP A 50 -9.14 14.04 -2.19
C ASP A 50 -8.14 14.84 -1.33
N PRO A 51 -7.58 15.96 -1.81
CA PRO A 51 -6.55 16.69 -1.07
C PRO A 51 -7.03 17.25 0.28
N ASP A 52 -8.28 17.71 0.37
CA ASP A 52 -8.89 18.22 1.60
C ASP A 52 -9.18 17.08 2.58
N GLY A 53 -9.85 16.02 2.11
CA GLY A 53 -10.15 14.82 2.87
C GLY A 53 -8.90 14.11 3.39
N LEU A 54 -7.81 14.09 2.61
CA LEU A 54 -6.53 13.52 3.06
C LEU A 54 -5.90 14.36 4.19
N ARG A 55 -6.02 15.69 4.12
CA ARG A 55 -5.60 16.59 5.22
C ARG A 55 -6.44 16.35 6.48
N GLU A 56 -7.76 16.22 6.33
CA GLU A 56 -8.65 15.88 7.44
C GLU A 56 -8.30 14.52 8.04
N ARG A 57 -8.06 13.51 7.20
CA ARG A 57 -7.67 12.16 7.63
C ARG A 57 -6.38 12.20 8.43
N ALA A 58 -5.39 12.99 8.02
CA ALA A 58 -4.13 13.10 8.74
C ALA A 58 -4.27 13.65 10.17
N THR A 59 -5.36 14.39 10.47
CA THR A 59 -5.63 14.87 11.83
C THR A 59 -5.96 13.74 12.82
N PHE A 60 -6.31 12.55 12.33
CA PHE A 60 -6.46 11.33 13.13
C PHE A 60 -5.14 10.62 13.42
N GLY A 61 -4.02 11.11 12.90
CA GLY A 61 -2.69 10.55 13.13
C GLY A 61 -2.17 9.63 12.02
N PRO A 62 -0.90 9.18 12.16
CA PRO A 62 -0.15 8.51 11.09
C PRO A 62 -0.50 7.03 10.90
N ASP A 63 -1.17 6.42 11.88
CA ASP A 63 -1.45 5.00 11.88
C ASP A 63 -2.75 4.69 11.13
N ALA A 64 -2.87 3.45 10.66
CA ALA A 64 -4.06 2.97 9.97
C ALA A 64 -5.20 2.66 10.95
N PHE A 65 -6.42 2.82 10.46
CA PHE A 65 -7.61 2.22 11.03
C PHE A 65 -7.94 0.92 10.28
N ASP A 66 -8.22 -0.16 11.01
CA ASP A 66 -8.72 -1.39 10.43
C ASP A 66 -10.25 -1.34 10.25
N SER A 67 -10.83 -2.43 9.75
CA SER A 67 -12.28 -2.52 9.50
C SER A 67 -13.12 -2.22 10.75
N ASP A 68 -12.70 -2.68 11.93
CA ASP A 68 -13.48 -2.51 13.16
C ASP A 68 -13.40 -1.07 13.67
N LEU A 69 -12.23 -0.44 13.59
CA LEU A 69 -12.07 0.98 13.90
C LEU A 69 -12.84 1.85 12.90
N LEU A 70 -12.77 1.55 11.60
CA LEU A 70 -13.49 2.28 10.57
C LEU A 70 -15.01 2.18 10.75
N HIS A 71 -15.52 1.03 11.17
CA HIS A 71 -16.93 0.87 11.54
C HIS A 71 -17.32 1.85 12.66
N VAL A 72 -16.51 1.97 13.71
CA VAL A 72 -16.77 2.95 14.78
C VAL A 72 -16.69 4.38 14.26
N LEU A 73 -15.62 4.74 13.54
CA LEU A 73 -15.36 6.12 13.12
C LEU A 73 -16.38 6.68 12.12
N ARG A 74 -16.86 5.83 11.19
CA ARG A 74 -17.86 6.24 10.19
C ARG A 74 -19.25 6.43 10.79
N HIS A 75 -19.55 5.77 11.91
CA HIS A 75 -20.87 5.75 12.52
C HIS A 75 -20.94 6.46 13.88
N ALA A 76 -19.80 6.92 14.42
CA ALA A 76 -19.78 7.67 15.66
C ALA A 76 -20.64 8.96 15.55
N PRO A 77 -21.54 9.21 16.51
CA PRO A 77 -22.51 10.30 16.46
C PRO A 77 -21.89 11.65 16.82
N ALA A 78 -22.52 12.75 16.40
CA ALA A 78 -22.10 14.11 16.77
C ALA A 78 -22.36 14.43 18.24
N ASP A 79 -23.42 13.85 18.81
CA ASP A 79 -23.81 14.00 20.20
C ASP A 79 -23.57 12.71 20.99
N TRP A 80 -23.49 12.83 22.31
CA TRP A 80 -23.32 11.69 23.19
C TRP A 80 -24.49 10.71 23.10
N THR A 81 -24.22 9.52 22.56
CA THR A 81 -25.23 8.47 22.38
C THR A 81 -24.67 7.13 22.84
N TYR A 82 -25.52 6.27 23.40
CA TYR A 82 -25.13 4.92 23.77
C TYR A 82 -24.66 4.15 22.54
N TYR A 83 -23.48 3.52 22.62
CA TYR A 83 -22.82 2.98 21.42
C TYR A 83 -23.67 1.94 20.65
N ARG A 84 -24.50 1.15 21.33
CA ARG A 84 -25.38 0.17 20.65
C ARG A 84 -26.63 0.78 20.01
N GLU A 85 -26.96 2.03 20.35
CA GLU A 85 -28.00 2.80 19.66
C GLU A 85 -27.41 3.61 18.50
N ALA A 86 -26.12 3.97 18.57
CA ALA A 86 -25.45 4.78 17.57
C ALA A 86 -24.88 3.97 16.39
N LEU A 87 -24.29 2.81 16.67
CA LEU A 87 -23.60 2.00 15.67
C LEU A 87 -24.57 0.99 15.02
N PRO A 88 -24.46 0.74 13.70
CA PRO A 88 -25.21 -0.33 13.06
C PRO A 88 -24.81 -1.70 13.63
N ASP A 89 -25.66 -2.72 13.43
CA ASP A 89 -25.33 -4.09 13.87
C ASP A 89 -24.03 -4.56 13.20
N PRO A 90 -22.98 -4.87 13.97
CA PRO A 90 -21.70 -5.28 13.42
C PRO A 90 -21.74 -6.69 12.77
N GLY A 91 -22.80 -7.48 12.97
CA GLY A 91 -22.86 -8.87 12.50
C GLY A 91 -21.96 -9.84 13.29
N TYR A 92 -21.41 -9.38 14.41
CA TYR A 92 -20.60 -10.16 15.36
C TYR A 92 -20.82 -9.67 16.82
N PRO A 93 -20.30 -10.36 17.87
CA PRO A 93 -20.58 -9.98 19.25
C PRO A 93 -20.10 -8.56 19.63
N TRP A 94 -20.99 -7.74 20.22
CA TRP A 94 -20.75 -6.37 20.70
C TRP A 94 -19.54 -6.18 21.65
N ARG A 95 -18.95 -7.25 22.19
CA ARG A 95 -17.73 -7.15 23.00
C ARG A 95 -16.54 -6.66 22.19
N TYR A 96 -16.45 -7.05 20.91
CA TYR A 96 -15.36 -6.65 20.01
C TYR A 96 -15.48 -5.17 19.63
N VAL A 97 -16.70 -4.69 19.37
CA VAL A 97 -16.96 -3.26 19.16
C VAL A 97 -16.51 -2.41 20.35
N ARG A 98 -16.66 -2.93 21.58
CA ARG A 98 -16.20 -2.21 22.79
C ARG A 98 -14.69 -2.08 22.84
N GLU A 99 -13.95 -3.08 22.38
CA GLU A 99 -12.47 -3.03 22.28
C GLU A 99 -12.07 -1.94 21.28
N SER A 100 -12.69 -1.90 20.09
CA SER A 100 -12.46 -0.87 19.07
C SER A 100 -12.84 0.53 19.54
N ILE A 101 -13.89 0.68 20.35
CA ILE A 101 -14.26 1.97 20.95
C ILE A 101 -13.16 2.48 21.89
N HIS A 102 -12.59 1.60 22.72
CA HIS A 102 -11.51 2.00 23.62
C HIS A 102 -10.25 2.35 22.84
N GLU A 103 -9.88 1.54 21.85
CA GLU A 103 -8.73 1.83 21.00
C GLU A 103 -8.91 3.16 20.23
N ALA A 104 -10.10 3.42 19.69
CA ALA A 104 -10.39 4.68 19.02
C ALA A 104 -10.33 5.88 19.99
N ALA A 105 -10.73 5.69 21.25
CA ALA A 105 -10.65 6.72 22.28
C ALA A 105 -9.21 6.98 22.74
N ASP A 106 -8.40 5.92 22.91
CA ASP A 106 -6.98 5.99 23.25
C ASP A 106 -6.16 6.70 22.16
N ARG A 107 -6.69 6.73 20.93
CA ARG A 107 -6.15 7.45 19.77
C ARG A 107 -6.72 8.86 19.58
N ASP A 108 -7.52 9.35 20.53
CA ASP A 108 -8.23 10.64 20.45
C ASP A 108 -9.11 10.78 19.18
N ALA A 109 -9.51 9.67 18.58
CA ALA A 109 -10.32 9.64 17.35
C ALA A 109 -11.82 9.80 17.64
N ILE A 110 -12.24 9.34 18.83
CA ILE A 110 -13.58 9.56 19.40
C ILE A 110 -13.45 9.91 20.88
N GLU A 111 -14.52 10.45 21.45
CA GLU A 111 -14.66 10.59 22.89
C GLU A 111 -15.58 9.51 23.44
N THR A 112 -15.29 9.08 24.66
CA THR A 112 -16.11 8.13 25.41
C THR A 112 -16.46 8.68 26.78
N ARG A 113 -17.64 8.34 27.29
CA ARG A 113 -18.00 8.58 28.69
C ARG A 113 -18.90 7.47 29.21
N LYS A 114 -18.91 7.31 30.52
CA LYS A 114 -19.76 6.32 31.20
C LYS A 114 -20.92 7.02 31.91
N ARG A 115 -22.16 6.61 31.62
CA ARG A 115 -23.37 6.97 32.37
C ARG A 115 -24.04 5.72 32.91
N GLY A 116 -23.89 5.47 34.21
CA GLY A 116 -24.34 4.21 34.82
C GLY A 116 -23.62 3.00 34.22
N ASN A 117 -24.38 2.09 33.60
CA ASN A 117 -23.84 0.93 32.89
C ASN A 117 -23.67 1.15 31.37
N ARG A 118 -23.97 2.35 30.85
CA ARG A 118 -23.93 2.67 29.43
C ARG A 118 -22.63 3.39 29.07
N ILE A 119 -21.99 2.92 28.01
CA ILE A 119 -20.86 3.62 27.38
C ILE A 119 -21.46 4.48 26.26
N GLU A 120 -21.37 5.79 26.41
CA GLU A 120 -21.75 6.74 25.38
C GLU A 120 -20.50 7.14 24.59
N ILE A 121 -20.66 7.25 23.28
CA ILE A 121 -19.62 7.66 22.35
C ILE A 121 -20.01 8.96 21.67
N ARG A 122 -19.01 9.73 21.25
CA ARG A 122 -19.18 10.94 20.45
C ARG A 122 -17.98 11.08 19.53
N ARG A 123 -18.19 11.40 18.25
CA ARG A 123 -17.09 11.67 17.32
C ARG A 123 -16.39 12.98 17.71
N VAL A 124 -15.07 13.01 17.66
CA VAL A 124 -14.30 14.26 17.76
C VAL A 124 -14.51 15.10 16.50
N ARG A 125 -14.57 14.42 15.34
CA ARG A 125 -14.80 14.99 14.01
C ARG A 125 -15.39 13.92 13.07
N PRO A 126 -16.04 14.28 11.97
CA PRO A 126 -16.43 13.31 10.95
C PRO A 126 -15.22 12.58 10.39
N TYR A 127 -15.37 11.29 10.10
CA TYR A 127 -14.37 10.58 9.32
C TYR A 127 -14.51 10.99 7.84
N PRO A 128 -13.45 11.48 7.18
CA PRO A 128 -13.56 12.07 5.86
C PRO A 128 -13.65 11.01 4.76
N ASP A 129 -14.29 11.37 3.66
CA ASP A 129 -14.23 10.61 2.41
C ASP A 129 -13.01 11.05 1.60
N TRP A 130 -11.86 10.44 1.88
CA TRP A 130 -10.56 10.90 1.37
C TRP A 130 -10.03 10.08 0.21
N LEU A 131 -10.57 8.89 -0.04
CA LEU A 131 -10.12 7.98 -1.09
C LEU A 131 -10.98 8.17 -2.34
N ARG A 132 -10.37 8.58 -3.45
CA ARG A 132 -11.06 8.63 -4.74
C ARG A 132 -10.85 7.34 -5.53
N ARG A 133 -9.60 6.93 -5.73
CA ARG A 133 -9.26 5.77 -6.58
C ARG A 133 -8.10 4.95 -6.04
N VAL A 134 -8.13 3.66 -6.36
CA VAL A 134 -7.10 2.65 -6.07
C VAL A 134 -6.60 2.10 -7.40
N ILE A 135 -5.31 2.28 -7.68
CA ILE A 135 -4.65 1.72 -8.84
C ILE A 135 -3.70 0.62 -8.38
N ALA A 136 -3.85 -0.55 -8.98
CA ALA A 136 -3.02 -1.72 -8.71
C ALA A 136 -2.00 -1.92 -9.84
N ILE A 137 -0.71 -2.01 -9.51
CA ILE A 137 0.35 -2.28 -10.48
C ILE A 137 1.09 -3.56 -10.07
N GLU A 138 1.09 -4.53 -10.97
CA GLU A 138 1.87 -5.78 -10.86
C GLU A 138 3.21 -5.61 -11.54
N ASN A 139 4.29 -5.91 -10.83
CA ASN A 139 5.64 -5.64 -11.29
C ASN A 139 6.27 -6.91 -11.84
N LYS A 140 6.60 -6.92 -13.14
CA LYS A 140 7.18 -8.07 -13.84
C LYS A 140 8.28 -7.59 -14.77
N PRO A 141 9.49 -7.27 -14.24
CA PRO A 141 10.59 -6.70 -15.03
C PRO A 141 10.90 -7.55 -16.27
N ASP A 142 11.02 -8.86 -16.08
CA ASP A 142 11.30 -9.83 -17.13
C ASP A 142 10.05 -10.59 -17.54
N LEU A 143 9.24 -10.02 -18.43
CA LEU A 143 8.02 -10.68 -18.89
C LEU A 143 8.29 -11.68 -20.01
N THR A 144 8.74 -12.87 -19.61
CA THR A 144 8.77 -14.04 -20.50
C THR A 144 7.35 -14.53 -20.83
N ALA A 145 7.19 -15.29 -21.91
CA ALA A 145 5.90 -15.89 -22.27
C ALA A 145 5.30 -16.79 -21.17
N SER A 146 6.15 -17.48 -20.40
CA SER A 146 5.69 -18.26 -19.23
C SER A 146 5.28 -17.37 -18.06
N ALA A 147 6.03 -16.29 -17.79
CA ALA A 147 5.66 -15.31 -16.78
C ALA A 147 4.31 -14.66 -17.09
N ALA A 148 4.07 -14.29 -18.36
CA ALA A 148 2.78 -13.78 -18.81
C ALA A 148 1.63 -14.77 -18.55
N ARG A 149 1.78 -16.04 -18.95
CA ARG A 149 0.76 -17.08 -18.71
C ARG A 149 0.44 -17.28 -17.23
N ASN A 150 1.44 -17.15 -16.35
CA ASN A 150 1.24 -17.26 -14.89
C ASN A 150 0.60 -16.02 -14.27
N LEU A 151 0.74 -14.85 -14.92
CA LEU A 151 0.18 -13.59 -14.47
C LEU A 151 -1.32 -13.45 -14.80
N VAL A 152 -1.73 -13.94 -15.97
CA VAL A 152 -3.12 -13.81 -16.48
C VAL A 152 -4.19 -14.21 -15.45
N PRO A 153 -4.11 -15.37 -14.77
CA PRO A 153 -5.11 -15.74 -13.78
C PRO A 153 -5.20 -14.78 -12.59
N GLN A 154 -4.12 -14.07 -12.25
CA GLN A 154 -4.11 -13.09 -11.17
C GLN A 154 -4.81 -11.80 -11.61
N LEU A 155 -4.47 -11.28 -12.80
CA LEU A 155 -5.11 -10.11 -13.38
C LEU A 155 -6.61 -10.33 -13.57
N GLN A 156 -7.02 -11.50 -14.05
CA GLN A 156 -8.43 -11.83 -14.22
C GLN A 156 -9.19 -11.84 -12.88
N ARG A 157 -8.56 -12.25 -11.77
CA ARG A 157 -9.17 -12.19 -10.43
C ARG A 157 -9.32 -10.75 -9.95
N ASP A 158 -8.32 -9.91 -10.19
CA ASP A 158 -8.38 -8.50 -9.81
C ASP A 158 -9.43 -7.74 -10.59
N ILE A 159 -9.47 -7.95 -11.90
CA ILE A 159 -10.45 -7.36 -12.81
C ILE A 159 -11.86 -7.86 -12.48
N ALA A 160 -12.04 -9.15 -12.19
CA ALA A 160 -13.36 -9.68 -11.86
C ALA A 160 -13.88 -9.16 -10.51
N LEU A 161 -12.99 -9.00 -9.52
CA LEU A 161 -13.37 -8.52 -8.20
C LEU A 161 -13.53 -6.99 -8.15
N SER A 162 -12.79 -6.26 -9.00
CA SER A 162 -12.81 -4.80 -9.12
C SER A 162 -12.60 -4.06 -7.80
N LEU A 163 -11.60 -4.49 -7.02
CA LEU A 163 -11.16 -3.72 -5.84
C LEU A 163 -10.32 -2.50 -6.22
N ALA A 164 -9.60 -2.56 -7.34
CA ALA A 164 -8.91 -1.43 -7.92
C ALA A 164 -9.77 -0.83 -9.05
N ASP A 165 -9.66 0.48 -9.25
CA ASP A 165 -10.24 1.22 -10.37
C ASP A 165 -9.52 0.89 -11.67
N GLU A 166 -8.22 0.60 -11.57
CA GLU A 166 -7.37 0.20 -12.68
C GLU A 166 -6.37 -0.87 -12.24
N VAL A 167 -6.06 -1.77 -13.17
CA VAL A 167 -5.03 -2.81 -13.00
C VAL A 167 -4.00 -2.64 -14.11
N TRP A 168 -2.73 -2.57 -13.73
CA TRP A 168 -1.60 -2.39 -14.61
C TRP A 168 -0.57 -3.49 -14.43
N VAL A 169 0.20 -3.75 -15.49
CA VAL A 169 1.43 -4.54 -15.45
C VAL A 169 2.59 -3.64 -15.81
N ALA A 170 3.60 -3.56 -14.94
CA ALA A 170 4.84 -2.85 -15.21
C ALA A 170 5.94 -3.82 -15.61
N THR A 171 6.55 -3.62 -16.77
CA THR A 171 7.70 -4.38 -17.27
C THR A 171 8.91 -3.47 -17.47
N ALA A 172 10.12 -4.05 -17.53
CA ALA A 172 11.27 -3.26 -17.95
C ALA A 172 11.09 -2.84 -19.41
N ALA A 173 11.50 -1.62 -19.76
CA ALA A 173 11.59 -1.19 -21.14
C ALA A 173 12.61 -2.05 -21.90
N THR A 174 12.32 -2.36 -23.16
CA THR A 174 13.22 -3.13 -24.02
C THR A 174 13.68 -2.28 -25.20
N ASP A 175 14.81 -2.66 -25.81
CA ASP A 175 15.27 -2.03 -27.07
C ASP A 175 14.53 -2.59 -28.31
N GLU A 176 13.45 -3.33 -28.11
CA GLU A 176 12.67 -3.93 -29.19
C GLU A 176 11.72 -2.91 -29.82
N ARG A 177 11.36 -3.12 -31.09
CA ARG A 177 10.40 -2.24 -31.79
C ARG A 177 9.01 -2.30 -31.16
N VAL A 178 8.62 -3.47 -30.66
CA VAL A 178 7.34 -3.72 -30.01
C VAL A 178 7.64 -4.44 -28.72
N GLU A 179 7.12 -3.91 -27.62
CA GLU A 179 7.37 -4.46 -26.30
C GLU A 179 6.78 -5.88 -26.17
N PRO A 180 7.52 -6.88 -25.67
CA PRO A 180 7.08 -8.28 -25.62
C PRO A 180 5.73 -8.49 -24.91
N ILE A 181 5.45 -7.66 -23.90
CA ILE A 181 4.19 -7.62 -23.14
C ILE A 181 2.97 -7.32 -24.02
N LEU A 182 3.12 -6.54 -25.10
CA LEU A 182 2.03 -6.22 -26.02
C LEU A 182 1.66 -7.38 -26.94
N LEU A 183 2.54 -8.39 -27.03
CA LEU A 183 2.30 -9.63 -27.78
C LEU A 183 1.75 -10.74 -26.88
N ALA A 184 1.69 -10.52 -25.56
CA ALA A 184 1.15 -11.47 -24.61
C ALA A 184 -0.39 -11.40 -24.56
N ASP A 185 -1.03 -12.55 -24.33
CA ASP A 185 -2.47 -12.67 -24.18
C ASP A 185 -2.94 -12.21 -22.79
N LEU A 186 -2.80 -10.91 -22.51
CA LEU A 186 -3.26 -10.30 -21.27
C LEU A 186 -4.75 -9.94 -21.36
N PRO A 187 -5.47 -9.91 -20.22
CA PRO A 187 -6.84 -9.42 -20.20
C PRO A 187 -6.92 -7.98 -20.75
N ALA A 188 -7.80 -7.74 -21.71
CA ALA A 188 -7.92 -6.45 -22.40
C ALA A 188 -8.32 -5.23 -21.53
N ALA A 189 -8.60 -5.45 -20.24
CA ALA A 189 -8.82 -4.40 -19.25
C ALA A 189 -7.55 -3.97 -18.52
N ALA A 190 -6.48 -4.79 -18.56
CA ALA A 190 -5.21 -4.47 -17.93
C ALA A 190 -4.42 -3.47 -18.76
N GLY A 191 -3.89 -2.43 -18.10
CA GLY A 191 -2.93 -1.50 -18.67
C GLY A 191 -1.50 -2.06 -18.65
N VAL A 192 -0.62 -1.46 -19.43
CA VAL A 192 0.80 -1.83 -19.49
C VAL A 192 1.67 -0.59 -19.37
N LEU A 193 2.62 -0.64 -18.43
CA LEU A 193 3.69 0.33 -18.24
C LEU A 193 5.03 -0.30 -18.63
N THR A 194 5.81 0.39 -19.45
CA THR A 194 7.25 0.13 -19.59
C THR A 194 8.01 1.05 -18.66
N VAL A 195 8.98 0.51 -17.93
CA VAL A 195 9.73 1.23 -16.92
C VAL A 195 11.19 1.17 -17.29
N ASP A 196 11.85 2.31 -17.36
CA ASP A 196 13.30 2.42 -17.38
C ASP A 196 13.75 2.73 -15.96
N PRO A 197 14.30 1.77 -15.19
CA PRO A 197 14.73 2.01 -13.82
C PRO A 197 15.96 2.91 -13.70
N GLU A 198 16.79 2.98 -14.75
CA GLU A 198 18.01 3.80 -14.76
C GLU A 198 17.64 5.28 -14.88
N ALA A 199 16.80 5.63 -15.86
CA ALA A 199 16.22 6.97 -15.99
C ALA A 199 15.12 7.26 -14.94
N GLY A 200 14.58 6.20 -14.32
CA GLY A 200 13.35 6.15 -13.52
C GLY A 200 12.20 6.94 -14.11
N THR A 201 11.95 6.65 -15.37
CA THR A 201 10.77 7.02 -16.13
C THR A 201 9.91 5.79 -16.36
N ALA A 202 8.61 5.98 -16.56
CA ALA A 202 7.75 4.95 -17.09
C ALA A 202 6.79 5.53 -18.12
N GLU A 203 6.43 4.73 -19.10
CA GLU A 203 5.53 5.08 -20.20
C GLU A 203 4.37 4.10 -20.26
N ALA A 204 3.16 4.62 -20.45
CA ALA A 204 1.96 3.81 -20.68
C ALA A 204 1.88 3.40 -22.15
N VAL A 205 2.33 2.19 -22.45
CA VAL A 205 2.28 1.62 -23.81
C VAL A 205 0.92 0.99 -24.13
N TRP A 206 0.11 0.71 -23.10
CA TRP A 206 -1.30 0.33 -23.24
C TRP A 206 -2.13 0.87 -22.08
N GLN A 207 -3.24 1.54 -22.38
CA GLN A 207 -4.11 2.13 -21.36
C GLN A 207 -5.06 1.08 -20.76
N PRO A 208 -5.25 1.05 -19.42
CA PRO A 208 -6.21 0.17 -18.76
C PRO A 208 -7.64 0.62 -19.07
N ARG A 209 -8.59 -0.26 -18.76
CA ARG A 209 -9.99 0.15 -18.63
C ARG A 209 -10.29 0.49 -17.19
N SER A 210 -11.11 1.52 -16.98
CA SER A 210 -11.72 1.77 -15.67
C SER A 210 -12.66 0.62 -15.31
N LEU A 211 -12.47 0.07 -14.11
CA LEU A 211 -13.27 -1.03 -13.57
C LEU A 211 -14.45 -0.49 -12.77
N SER A 212 -15.56 -1.23 -12.76
CA SER A 212 -16.72 -0.86 -11.94
C SER A 212 -16.52 -1.25 -10.47
N VAL A 213 -16.22 -0.26 -9.65
CA VAL A 213 -15.96 -0.42 -8.22
C VAL A 213 -17.24 -0.38 -7.38
N ASP A 214 -18.29 0.26 -7.91
CA ASP A 214 -19.60 0.43 -7.26
C ASP A 214 -20.60 -0.70 -7.58
N ASP A 215 -20.36 -1.47 -8.65
CA ASP A 215 -21.15 -2.67 -8.93
C ASP A 215 -20.67 -3.87 -8.11
N PRO A 216 -21.52 -4.90 -7.91
CA PRO A 216 -21.10 -6.16 -7.31
C PRO A 216 -19.87 -6.75 -7.99
N GLY A 217 -18.88 -7.16 -7.20
CA GLY A 217 -17.67 -7.82 -7.70
C GLY A 217 -17.88 -9.33 -7.87
N THR A 218 -17.05 -9.97 -8.69
CA THR A 218 -17.03 -11.43 -8.84
C THR A 218 -15.79 -12.02 -8.20
N ARG A 219 -15.96 -12.79 -7.12
CA ARG A 219 -14.87 -13.56 -6.49
C ARG A 219 -14.80 -14.95 -7.11
N ILE A 220 -13.74 -15.20 -7.86
CA ILE A 220 -13.47 -16.52 -8.45
C ILE A 220 -12.92 -17.44 -7.35
N LEU A 221 -13.69 -18.47 -6.99
CA LEU A 221 -13.34 -19.45 -5.95
C LEU A 221 -12.53 -20.60 -6.53
N ASP A 222 -12.91 -21.07 -7.71
CA ASP A 222 -12.25 -22.16 -8.40
C ASP A 222 -12.32 -21.95 -9.91
N ARG A 223 -11.23 -22.29 -10.59
CA ARG A 223 -11.16 -22.31 -12.04
C ARG A 223 -10.43 -23.59 -12.45
N PRO A 224 -11.18 -24.66 -12.73
CA PRO A 224 -10.63 -25.90 -13.25
C PRO A 224 -9.84 -25.65 -14.54
N THR A 225 -8.80 -26.47 -14.75
CA THR A 225 -7.98 -26.42 -15.96
C THR A 225 -8.49 -27.34 -17.06
N ASP A 226 -9.50 -28.16 -16.78
CA ASP A 226 -10.17 -29.01 -17.76
C ASP A 226 -11.38 -28.27 -18.38
N ASP A 227 -11.66 -28.57 -19.64
CA ASP A 227 -12.76 -27.95 -20.39
C ASP A 227 -14.15 -28.48 -20.00
N THR A 228 -14.23 -29.42 -19.06
CA THR A 228 -15.47 -30.11 -18.68
C THR A 228 -16.07 -29.63 -17.37
N SER A 229 -15.31 -28.91 -16.56
CA SER A 229 -15.71 -28.47 -15.23
C SER A 229 -16.05 -26.99 -15.21
N ALA A 230 -17.21 -26.64 -14.65
CA ALA A 230 -17.62 -25.26 -14.49
C ALA A 230 -16.75 -24.54 -13.45
N ALA A 231 -16.34 -23.31 -13.77
CA ALA A 231 -15.72 -22.43 -12.78
C ALA A 231 -16.71 -22.09 -11.65
N ARG A 232 -16.19 -21.95 -10.43
CA ARG A 232 -16.99 -21.55 -9.26
C ARG A 232 -16.67 -20.11 -8.89
N PHE A 233 -17.70 -19.32 -8.69
CA PHE A 233 -17.58 -17.93 -8.28
C PHE A 233 -18.75 -17.53 -7.38
N GLU A 234 -18.58 -16.43 -6.68
CA GLU A 234 -19.62 -15.77 -5.90
C GLU A 234 -19.60 -14.27 -6.19
N TYR A 235 -20.77 -13.63 -6.04
CA TYR A 235 -20.85 -12.18 -6.07
C TYR A 235 -20.50 -11.61 -4.70
N VAL A 236 -19.90 -10.44 -4.71
CA VAL A 236 -19.49 -9.71 -3.52
C VAL A 236 -20.18 -8.35 -3.51
N ASP A 237 -20.81 -8.01 -2.40
CA ASP A 237 -21.58 -6.78 -2.24
C ASP A 237 -20.70 -5.52 -2.42
N PRO A 238 -21.25 -4.45 -3.02
CA PRO A 238 -20.57 -3.17 -3.15
C PRO A 238 -20.06 -2.59 -1.82
N ASP A 239 -20.86 -2.66 -0.75
CA ASP A 239 -20.48 -2.14 0.57
C ASP A 239 -19.23 -2.85 1.12
N TRP A 240 -19.12 -4.17 0.90
CA TRP A 240 -17.92 -4.92 1.25
C TRP A 240 -16.71 -4.45 0.45
N LYS A 241 -16.88 -4.16 -0.85
CA LYS A 241 -15.79 -3.65 -1.69
C LYS A 241 -15.34 -2.28 -1.21
N GLN A 242 -16.26 -1.37 -0.91
CA GLN A 242 -15.96 -0.03 -0.40
C GLN A 242 -15.21 -0.10 0.93
N GLU A 243 -15.68 -0.91 1.89
CA GLU A 243 -14.98 -1.12 3.16
C GLU A 243 -13.57 -1.67 2.93
N ARG A 244 -13.43 -2.67 2.05
CA ARG A 244 -12.13 -3.29 1.79
C ARG A 244 -11.16 -2.34 1.08
N ARG A 245 -11.66 -1.52 0.15
CA ARG A 245 -10.90 -0.45 -0.51
C ARG A 245 -10.38 0.56 0.51
N LEU A 246 -11.24 1.01 1.43
CA LEU A 246 -10.84 1.95 2.47
C LEU A 246 -9.81 1.33 3.43
N THR A 247 -9.97 0.07 3.84
CA THR A 247 -8.97 -0.63 4.68
C THR A 247 -7.63 -0.81 3.97
N ILE A 248 -7.62 -1.04 2.64
CA ILE A 248 -6.38 -1.04 1.84
C ILE A 248 -5.76 0.35 1.85
N ALA A 249 -6.57 1.38 1.64
CA ALA A 249 -6.13 2.76 1.60
C ALA A 249 -5.54 3.20 2.94
N GLU A 250 -6.19 2.89 4.06
CA GLU A 250 -5.68 3.13 5.42
C GLU A 250 -4.30 2.50 5.66
N ARG A 251 -4.12 1.25 5.22
CA ARG A 251 -2.83 0.55 5.34
C ARG A 251 -1.77 1.13 4.41
N ALA A 252 -2.16 1.58 3.22
CA ALA A 252 -1.28 2.30 2.30
C ALA A 252 -0.89 3.67 2.86
N TYR A 253 -1.83 4.41 3.42
CA TYR A 253 -1.61 5.64 4.16
C TYR A 253 -0.59 5.40 5.27
N ALA A 254 -0.76 4.40 6.14
CA ALA A 254 0.14 4.19 7.27
C ALA A 254 1.52 3.61 6.89
N ARG A 255 1.58 2.66 5.94
CA ARG A 255 2.83 1.98 5.58
C ARG A 255 3.63 2.68 4.49
N GLY A 256 2.98 3.21 3.44
CA GLY A 256 3.65 3.67 2.23
C GLY A 256 4.54 2.58 1.61
N TRP A 257 5.49 2.98 0.76
CA TRP A 257 6.40 2.03 0.09
C TRP A 257 7.78 1.87 0.74
N ARG A 258 8.19 2.84 1.58
CA ARG A 258 9.51 2.86 2.26
C ARG A 258 9.59 1.99 3.52
N ALA A 259 8.54 1.23 3.84
CA ALA A 259 8.50 0.32 4.98
C ALA A 259 9.48 -0.88 4.86
N TYR A 260 10.19 -1.02 3.73
CA TYR A 260 11.24 -2.03 3.57
C TYR A 260 12.32 -1.91 4.67
N ALA A 261 12.64 -0.70 5.13
CA ALA A 261 13.64 -0.46 6.17
C ALA A 261 13.21 -0.94 7.56
N ASP A 262 11.91 -1.17 7.79
CA ASP A 262 11.41 -1.77 9.03
C ASP A 262 11.74 -3.27 9.08
N THR A 263 12.09 -3.83 7.92
CA THR A 263 12.34 -5.26 7.72
C THR A 263 13.79 -5.59 7.42
N MET A 264 14.59 -4.62 7.00
CA MET A 264 16.02 -4.74 6.71
C MET A 264 16.78 -4.12 7.87
N ARG A 265 17.86 -4.76 8.36
CA ARG A 265 18.62 -4.38 9.56
C ARG A 265 19.37 -3.03 9.39
N PRO A 266 18.77 -1.85 9.68
CA PRO A 266 19.46 -0.58 9.47
C PRO A 266 20.50 -0.37 10.57
N ASP A 267 20.44 -1.17 11.64
CA ASP A 267 21.42 -1.29 12.72
C ASP A 267 22.68 -2.05 12.31
N CYS A 268 22.77 -2.53 11.07
CA CYS A 268 23.98 -3.08 10.48
C CYS A 268 24.83 -1.93 9.92
N ARG A 269 26.12 -1.86 10.25
CA ARG A 269 27.05 -0.82 9.76
C ARG A 269 27.19 -0.78 8.23
N HIS A 270 26.84 -1.87 7.56
CA HIS A 270 26.91 -2.00 6.11
C HIS A 270 25.62 -1.56 5.40
N PHE A 271 24.53 -1.34 6.14
CA PHE A 271 23.27 -0.89 5.58
C PHE A 271 23.33 0.62 5.34
N GLN A 272 23.33 1.01 4.06
CA GLN A 272 23.43 2.38 3.61
C GLN A 272 22.25 2.73 2.71
N LEU A 273 22.08 4.02 2.45
CA LEU A 273 21.23 4.51 1.37
C LEU A 273 22.11 5.13 0.30
N THR A 274 21.97 4.69 -0.94
CA THR A 274 22.58 5.34 -2.09
C THR A 274 21.56 6.23 -2.76
N ALA A 275 21.99 7.40 -3.24
CA ALA A 275 21.16 8.25 -4.07
C ALA A 275 21.30 7.81 -5.53
N GLY A 276 20.17 7.57 -6.19
CA GLY A 276 20.10 7.45 -7.65
C GLY A 276 19.44 8.69 -8.24
N GLU A 277 19.34 8.78 -9.57
CA GLU A 277 18.68 9.89 -10.27
C GLU A 277 17.26 10.14 -9.74
N THR A 278 16.61 9.08 -9.31
CA THR A 278 15.17 9.05 -9.06
C THR A 278 14.87 9.08 -7.57
N GLY A 279 15.88 8.88 -6.71
CA GLY A 279 15.61 8.39 -5.37
C GLY A 279 16.73 8.05 -4.42
N VAL A 280 16.32 7.38 -3.33
CA VAL A 280 17.26 6.76 -2.39
C VAL A 280 16.90 5.28 -2.25
N TYR A 281 17.90 4.43 -2.41
CA TYR A 281 17.77 2.99 -2.45
C TYR A 281 18.60 2.35 -1.34
N PRO A 282 18.14 1.23 -0.75
CA PRO A 282 18.97 0.50 0.19
C PRO A 282 20.17 -0.09 -0.53
N TYR A 283 21.31 -0.09 0.13
CA TYR A 283 22.56 -0.65 -0.39
C TYR A 283 23.35 -1.31 0.74
N CYS A 284 23.91 -2.49 0.48
CA CYS A 284 24.73 -3.23 1.42
C CYS A 284 26.20 -3.11 1.03
N ALA A 285 26.98 -2.32 1.76
CA ALA A 285 28.39 -2.10 1.47
C ALA A 285 29.27 -3.37 1.60
N ALA A 286 28.84 -4.37 2.38
CA ALA A 286 29.58 -5.63 2.50
C ALA A 286 29.36 -6.58 1.32
N LYS A 287 28.20 -6.49 0.66
CA LYS A 287 27.81 -7.39 -0.45
C LYS A 287 27.84 -6.70 -1.81
N ASP A 288 28.06 -5.38 -1.82
CA ASP A 288 28.04 -4.52 -3.00
C ASP A 288 26.76 -4.68 -3.84
N CYS A 289 25.60 -4.69 -3.17
CA CYS A 289 24.32 -4.93 -3.83
C CYS A 289 23.16 -4.25 -3.11
N LEU A 290 22.01 -4.19 -3.80
CA LEU A 290 20.73 -3.81 -3.20
C LEU A 290 20.23 -4.96 -2.30
N PRO A 291 20.16 -4.79 -0.97
CA PRO A 291 19.82 -5.88 -0.08
C PRO A 291 18.31 -6.17 -0.10
N THR A 292 17.95 -7.43 0.06
CA THR A 292 16.57 -7.85 0.31
C THR A 292 16.28 -8.08 1.79
N ALA A 293 15.00 -8.03 2.17
CA ALA A 293 14.59 -8.38 3.53
C ALA A 293 14.95 -9.83 3.88
N ALA A 294 14.89 -10.77 2.92
CA ALA A 294 15.25 -12.16 3.16
C ALA A 294 16.73 -12.33 3.52
N GLU A 295 17.61 -11.59 2.85
CA GLU A 295 19.05 -11.66 3.11
C GLU A 295 19.47 -10.93 4.38
N CYS A 296 18.80 -9.81 4.71
CA CYS A 296 19.10 -9.04 5.91
C CYS A 296 18.40 -9.57 7.16
N ARG A 297 17.30 -10.32 7.03
CA ARG A 297 16.61 -10.95 8.16
C ARG A 297 17.25 -12.31 8.46
N GLY A 298 17.94 -12.42 9.59
CA GLY A 298 18.52 -13.67 10.07
C GLY A 298 19.98 -13.56 10.44
N GLN A 299 20.70 -14.68 10.37
CA GLN A 299 22.13 -14.80 10.63
C GLN A 299 22.96 -14.43 9.39
N CYS A 300 22.71 -13.25 8.79
CA CYS A 300 23.56 -12.76 7.70
C CYS A 300 25.02 -12.80 8.17
N PRO A 301 25.94 -13.51 7.48
CA PRO A 301 27.30 -13.71 7.96
C PRO A 301 28.12 -12.41 7.95
N SER A 302 27.70 -11.44 7.14
CA SER A 302 28.28 -10.09 7.06
C SER A 302 27.57 -9.09 7.98
N TYR A 303 26.65 -9.53 8.85
CA TYR A 303 26.02 -8.61 9.79
C TYR A 303 27.04 -8.15 10.82
N GLU A 304 27.29 -6.85 10.85
CA GLU A 304 28.07 -6.20 11.88
C GLU A 304 27.22 -5.07 12.48
N PRO A 305 26.93 -5.09 13.80
CA PRO A 305 26.19 -4.02 14.44
C PRO A 305 26.97 -2.70 14.33
N GLU A 306 26.25 -1.59 14.33
CA GLU A 306 26.88 -0.28 14.45
C GLU A 306 27.77 -0.18 15.70
N PRO A 307 29.01 0.33 15.57
CA PRO A 307 29.88 0.60 16.70
C PRO A 307 29.18 1.49 17.75
N PRO A 308 29.29 1.20 19.06
CA PRO A 308 28.63 2.01 20.09
C PRO A 308 28.96 3.51 20.02
N ALA A 309 30.20 3.85 19.66
CA ALA A 309 30.65 5.24 19.50
C ALA A 309 29.82 6.02 18.46
N TRP A 310 29.29 5.33 17.44
CA TRP A 310 28.47 5.98 16.41
C TRP A 310 27.12 6.46 16.94
N ARG A 311 26.60 5.83 17.99
CA ARG A 311 25.30 6.21 18.58
C ARG A 311 25.36 7.48 19.40
N SER A 312 26.56 7.90 19.79
CA SER A 312 26.82 9.12 20.55
C SER A 312 27.27 10.29 19.67
N MET A 313 27.20 10.15 18.34
CA MET A 313 27.50 11.25 17.43
C MET A 313 26.41 12.33 17.51
N ASP A 314 26.77 13.57 17.22
CA ASP A 314 25.80 14.66 17.13
C ASP A 314 24.94 14.56 15.86
N TRP A 315 23.93 15.44 15.78
CA TRP A 315 23.14 15.63 14.56
C TRP A 315 24.05 15.84 13.33
N PRO A 316 23.79 15.17 12.18
CA PRO A 316 22.59 14.40 11.81
C PRO A 316 22.61 12.90 12.19
N LEU A 317 23.68 12.43 12.82
CA LEU A 317 23.91 11.01 13.12
C LEU A 317 23.60 10.63 14.57
N ASP A 318 22.94 11.50 15.33
CA ASP A 318 22.41 11.21 16.67
C ASP A 318 21.71 9.84 16.72
N GLY A 319 22.12 8.97 17.65
CA GLY A 319 21.62 7.60 17.75
C GLY A 319 22.15 6.61 16.70
N GLY A 320 23.06 7.02 15.82
CA GLY A 320 23.74 6.19 14.81
C GLY A 320 23.19 6.34 13.38
N PRO A 321 23.96 5.94 12.35
CA PRO A 321 23.53 5.99 10.94
C PRO A 321 22.18 5.31 10.65
N GLY A 322 21.89 4.17 11.27
CA GLY A 322 20.66 3.41 11.12
C GLY A 322 19.45 4.17 11.64
N GLN A 323 19.61 4.86 12.77
CA GLN A 323 18.58 5.76 13.28
C GLN A 323 18.39 6.97 12.36
N ALA A 324 19.48 7.53 11.81
CA ALA A 324 19.40 8.61 10.83
C ALA A 324 18.68 8.19 9.53
N ILE A 325 18.93 6.97 9.04
CA ILE A 325 18.24 6.36 7.90
C ILE A 325 16.75 6.21 8.19
N ARG A 326 16.38 5.64 9.35
CA ARG A 326 14.98 5.51 9.77
C ARG A 326 14.28 6.86 9.84
N ARG A 327 14.92 7.88 10.43
CA ARG A 327 14.41 9.27 10.46
C ARG A 327 14.23 9.84 9.07
N LEU A 328 15.19 9.65 8.17
CA LEU A 328 15.12 10.13 6.79
C LEU A 328 13.94 9.51 6.03
N LEU A 329 13.78 8.19 6.09
CA LEU A 329 12.71 7.47 5.41
C LEU A 329 11.34 7.80 6.02
N ALA A 330 11.24 7.94 7.34
CA ALA A 330 10.02 8.38 8.02
C ALA A 330 9.62 9.80 7.58
N ARG A 331 10.57 10.75 7.54
CA ARG A 331 10.33 12.12 7.07
C ARG A 331 9.90 12.14 5.60
N ARG A 332 10.53 11.36 4.71
CA ARG A 332 10.08 11.23 3.32
C ARG A 332 8.66 10.68 3.22
N ARG A 333 8.33 9.70 4.05
CA ARG A 333 6.98 9.13 4.16
C ARG A 333 5.96 10.18 4.61
N ARG A 334 6.33 11.04 5.58
CA ARG A 334 5.48 12.14 6.08
C ARG A 334 5.25 13.25 5.06
N ARG A 335 6.20 13.56 4.18
CA ARG A 335 6.02 14.61 3.14
C ARG A 335 4.82 14.37 2.23
N GLN A 336 4.48 13.10 2.00
CA GLN A 336 3.31 12.73 1.19
C GLN A 336 2.01 12.67 2.02
N ARG A 337 2.07 12.91 3.34
CA ARG A 337 0.93 12.87 4.27
C ARG A 337 0.74 14.25 4.89
N PRO A 338 -0.07 15.12 4.27
CA PRO A 338 -0.19 16.51 4.71
C PRO A 338 -0.80 16.57 6.12
N GLY A 339 -0.28 17.42 7.01
CA GLY A 339 -0.86 17.68 8.33
C GLY A 339 -0.26 16.89 9.52
N LEU A 340 0.71 16.00 9.31
CA LEU A 340 1.48 15.39 10.40
C LEU A 340 2.60 16.33 10.85
N SER A 341 2.69 16.63 12.15
CA SER A 341 3.80 17.44 12.72
C SER A 341 5.16 16.73 12.54
N GLU A 342 6.24 17.51 12.41
CA GLU A 342 7.61 16.98 12.19
C GLU A 342 8.17 16.16 13.36
#